data_AF-A0A8H3HLT9-F1
#
_entry.id   AF-A0A8H3HLT9-F1
#
_cell.length_a   1.000
_cell.length_b   1.000
_cell.length_c   1.000
_cell.angle_alpha   90.00
_cell.angle_beta   90.00
_cell.angle_gamma   90.00
#
_symmetry.space_group_name_H-M   'P 1'
#
loop_
_entity.id
_entity.type
_entity.pdbx_description
1 polymer ?
#
loop_
_entity_poly.entity_id
_entity_poly.type
_entity_poly.pdbx_seq_one_letter_code
_entity_poly.pdbx_strand_id
1 'polypeptide(L)'
;MLAISYWSDKVGSSVDFNFEGEAVYLHGHLYSSHGLFKVALDSQEAVALNGSSRALYTQALLYYADGLGPGTHVLKVTNSENKVLGIDFADVRKSGSDSSNLASKPRTKEIAIGSAFGVLGILLSVIAIWYFRRRRRTRRCETVDLINPLVTHFGGPPPGYEPMYAGSGWHSQVPIPQPNPDRPVVVSRKMQTLLATVPQEPNPSPNQDDRPGNLQTETTSDEWSTIMGGTNRPVMGEVQPQESHQAVYDRSISASSGTMPPLYLRKMRAVLVKNNGESADDLYIGERPKPEPDSKEVLVKVVAFGVNRMDLMQRKGGYPLPPGASDILGVEFSGTIEEVGSEVSGWEVGQEVIGLATGGAYAEYITLPAGNIMSKPKCLSWVEAAAIPENFITAFQALIFISELKSGEDVLVHAGAGGVGVAANQLAALYGAKHVITTASSKEKLEFLHEMPKGSTHGINYREQNFAEEVAKITDGRGVDVILDFIGPDYWEKNVEALARDGRMVILASMSGNEVPKVNLIKLLYKRLRIQGTTLRSRSSEYQAALIKRFWDECGSHFHGEELKIYIHKTYKWTEVSEAHKEMEANKTMGKIIVEIS
;
A
#
# COMPACT_ATOMS: atom_id res chain seq x y z
N MET A 1 24.48 -24.41 7.82
CA MET A 1 24.02 -23.11 7.27
C MET A 1 25.08 -22.07 7.59
N LEU A 2 25.55 -21.31 6.59
CA LEU A 2 26.54 -20.24 6.77
C LEU A 2 25.89 -18.93 6.33
N ALA A 3 25.83 -17.95 7.24
CA ALA A 3 25.35 -16.61 6.95
C ALA A 3 26.55 -15.65 6.91
N ILE A 4 26.72 -14.97 5.79
CA ILE A 4 27.88 -14.11 5.52
C ILE A 4 27.38 -12.66 5.41
N SER A 5 27.71 -11.82 6.41
CA SER A 5 27.42 -10.38 6.38
C SER A 5 28.57 -9.60 5.72
N TYR A 6 28.23 -8.69 4.82
CA TYR A 6 29.16 -7.88 4.01
C TYR A 6 29.04 -6.39 4.36
N TRP A 7 30.18 -5.69 4.48
CA TRP A 7 30.31 -4.23 4.49
C TRP A 7 31.59 -3.85 3.74
N SER A 8 31.58 -2.83 2.88
CA SER A 8 32.82 -2.30 2.28
C SER A 8 32.62 -0.92 1.65
N ASP A 9 33.60 -0.04 1.84
CA ASP A 9 33.77 1.25 1.19
C ASP A 9 34.92 1.24 0.14
N LYS A 10 35.52 0.08 -0.16
CA LYS A 10 36.67 -0.08 -1.08
C LYS A 10 36.55 -1.26 -2.06
N VAL A 11 37.30 -1.18 -3.16
CA VAL A 11 37.33 -2.16 -4.26
C VAL A 11 38.39 -3.26 -4.04
N GLY A 12 37.95 -4.53 -4.08
CA GLY A 12 38.72 -5.77 -4.34
C GLY A 12 38.81 -6.81 -3.21
N SER A 13 38.32 -8.06 -3.42
CA SER A 13 38.95 -9.40 -3.13
C SER A 13 37.94 -10.59 -3.19
N SER A 14 38.44 -11.80 -3.46
CA SER A 14 37.71 -13.09 -3.40
C SER A 14 37.91 -13.78 -2.06
N VAL A 15 36.95 -14.63 -1.66
CA VAL A 15 36.94 -15.20 -0.30
C VAL A 15 36.77 -16.70 -0.37
N ASP A 16 37.78 -17.38 0.15
CA ASP A 16 37.80 -18.82 0.32
C ASP A 16 37.24 -19.14 1.70
N PHE A 17 36.24 -20.02 1.75
CA PHE A 17 35.70 -20.53 3.01
C PHE A 17 35.52 -22.04 2.94
N ASN A 18 35.83 -22.71 4.04
CA ASN A 18 35.54 -24.14 4.18
C ASN A 18 34.13 -24.30 4.73
N PHE A 19 33.31 -25.03 3.98
CA PHE A 19 31.91 -25.28 4.30
C PHE A 19 31.64 -26.79 4.35
N GLU A 20 30.98 -27.22 5.42
CA GLU A 20 30.41 -28.56 5.55
C GLU A 20 28.90 -28.39 5.73
N GLY A 21 28.13 -28.69 4.69
CA GLY A 21 26.68 -28.58 4.64
C GLY A 21 26.18 -28.60 3.19
N GLU A 22 24.87 -28.70 2.97
CA GLU A 22 24.31 -28.91 1.63
C GLU A 22 23.92 -27.62 0.89
N ALA A 23 23.86 -26.47 1.59
CA ALA A 23 23.44 -25.19 1.02
C ALA A 23 24.04 -23.96 1.71
N VAL A 24 24.31 -22.92 0.92
CA VAL A 24 24.84 -21.62 1.37
C VAL A 24 23.83 -20.51 1.05
N TYR A 25 23.62 -19.62 2.02
CA TYR A 25 22.76 -18.44 1.90
C TYR A 25 23.59 -17.18 2.12
N LEU A 26 23.58 -16.26 1.16
CA LEU A 26 24.25 -14.97 1.31
C LEU A 26 23.23 -13.90 1.76
N HIS A 27 23.42 -13.36 2.95
CA HIS A 27 22.57 -12.29 3.50
C HIS A 27 23.44 -11.05 3.74
N GLY A 28 23.21 -9.95 3.02
CA GLY A 28 24.09 -8.79 3.12
C GLY A 28 23.39 -7.45 2.88
N HIS A 29 24.09 -6.38 3.25
CA HIS A 29 23.72 -5.00 2.93
C HIS A 29 24.60 -4.51 1.78
N LEU A 30 24.02 -4.29 0.60
CA LEU A 30 24.76 -3.73 -0.53
C LEU A 30 24.69 -2.20 -0.45
N TYR A 31 25.74 -1.59 0.09
CA TYR A 31 25.98 -0.15 -0.05
C TYR A 31 26.83 0.07 -1.29
N SER A 32 26.20 0.57 -2.35
CA SER A 32 26.92 1.10 -3.51
C SER A 32 26.29 2.40 -3.94
N SER A 33 27.13 3.38 -4.24
CA SER A 33 26.68 4.62 -4.88
C SER A 33 26.28 4.39 -6.34
N HIS A 34 26.70 3.29 -6.99
CA HIS A 34 26.44 3.03 -8.42
C HIS A 34 26.52 1.51 -8.78
N GLY A 35 25.49 0.96 -9.45
CA GLY A 35 25.66 -0.13 -10.42
C GLY A 35 25.05 -1.52 -10.13
N LEU A 36 24.97 -2.31 -11.20
CA LEU A 36 24.65 -3.75 -11.24
C LEU A 36 25.85 -4.58 -10.75
N PHE A 37 25.62 -5.54 -9.88
CA PHE A 37 26.62 -6.49 -9.37
C PHE A 37 26.32 -7.90 -9.83
N LYS A 38 27.33 -8.77 -9.82
CA LYS A 38 27.22 -10.19 -10.08
C LYS A 38 27.82 -10.95 -8.90
N VAL A 39 27.12 -11.96 -8.41
CA VAL A 39 27.61 -12.86 -7.36
C VAL A 39 27.76 -14.25 -7.95
N ALA A 40 28.94 -14.85 -7.81
CA ALA A 40 29.23 -16.21 -8.24
C ALA A 40 29.83 -17.01 -7.08
N LEU A 41 29.43 -18.26 -6.95
CA LEU A 41 30.03 -19.23 -6.05
C LEU A 41 30.72 -20.32 -6.88
N ASP A 42 32.01 -20.51 -6.65
CA ASP A 42 32.90 -21.36 -7.45
C ASP A 42 32.83 -21.05 -8.95
N SER A 43 32.38 -22.02 -9.74
CA SER A 43 32.20 -21.94 -11.20
C SER A 43 30.73 -21.79 -11.61
N GLN A 44 29.82 -21.58 -10.64
CA GLN A 44 28.40 -21.42 -10.93
C GLN A 44 28.11 -20.07 -11.59
N GLU A 45 27.02 -20.03 -12.37
CA GLU A 45 26.61 -18.86 -13.12
C GLU A 45 26.29 -17.69 -12.18
N ALA A 46 26.76 -16.50 -12.54
CA ALA A 46 26.68 -15.34 -11.66
C ALA A 46 25.29 -14.69 -11.71
N VAL A 47 24.68 -14.43 -10.55
CA VAL A 47 23.37 -13.76 -10.45
C VAL A 47 23.56 -12.25 -10.43
N ALA A 48 22.84 -11.55 -11.32
CA ALA A 48 22.86 -10.10 -11.38
C ALA A 48 21.96 -9.47 -10.28
N LEU A 49 22.53 -8.58 -9.47
CA LEU A 49 21.84 -7.87 -8.39
C LEU A 49 21.93 -6.36 -8.63
N ASN A 50 20.80 -5.65 -8.53
CA ASN A 50 20.76 -4.19 -8.67
C ASN A 50 20.93 -3.52 -7.30
N GLY A 51 22.06 -2.83 -7.09
CA GLY A 51 22.28 -2.03 -5.88
C GLY A 51 21.59 -0.68 -5.98
N SER A 52 20.49 -0.48 -5.27
CA SER A 52 19.83 0.84 -5.21
C SER A 52 20.69 1.85 -4.43
N SER A 53 20.83 3.07 -4.94
CA SER A 53 21.67 4.16 -4.38
C SER A 53 21.20 4.75 -3.04
N ARG A 54 20.26 4.11 -2.34
CA ARG A 54 19.77 4.56 -1.03
C ARG A 54 19.97 3.46 0.00
N ALA A 55 20.57 3.84 1.12
CA ALA A 55 20.82 3.03 2.30
C ALA A 55 19.56 2.24 2.72
N LEU A 56 19.45 1.00 2.27
CA LEU A 56 18.43 0.06 2.75
C LEU A 56 19.03 -0.72 3.93
N TYR A 57 18.56 -0.41 5.14
CA TYR A 57 18.83 -1.17 6.36
C TYR A 57 18.00 -2.47 6.43
N THR A 58 17.83 -3.17 5.32
CA THR A 58 17.11 -4.45 5.28
C THR A 58 18.07 -5.55 4.83
N GLN A 59 18.24 -6.55 5.69
CA GLN A 59 18.90 -7.80 5.33
C GLN A 59 18.04 -8.48 4.25
N ALA A 60 18.55 -8.56 3.03
CA ALA A 60 17.92 -9.32 1.95
C ALA A 60 18.72 -10.60 1.72
N LEU A 61 18.03 -11.69 1.35
CA LEU A 61 18.68 -12.85 0.75
C LEU A 61 19.18 -12.42 -0.63
N LEU A 62 20.50 -12.37 -0.79
CA LEU A 62 21.16 -11.91 -2.01
C LEU A 62 21.45 -13.07 -2.97
N TYR A 63 21.68 -14.28 -2.44
CA TYR A 63 22.06 -15.45 -3.24
C TYR A 63 21.81 -16.76 -2.47
N TYR A 64 21.40 -17.81 -3.19
CA TYR A 64 21.22 -19.18 -2.70
C TYR A 64 21.90 -20.16 -3.65
N ALA A 65 22.65 -21.11 -3.09
CA ALA A 65 23.17 -22.26 -3.82
C ALA A 65 23.03 -23.51 -2.95
N ASP A 66 22.62 -24.61 -3.56
CA ASP A 66 22.52 -25.94 -2.96
C ASP A 66 23.38 -26.98 -3.71
N GLY A 67 23.47 -28.19 -3.15
CA GLY A 67 24.27 -29.27 -3.69
C GLY A 67 25.78 -29.04 -3.56
N LEU A 68 26.20 -28.13 -2.68
CA LEU A 68 27.62 -27.88 -2.40
C LEU A 68 28.15 -29.06 -1.57
N GLY A 69 29.06 -29.83 -2.14
CA GLY A 69 29.77 -30.89 -1.40
C GLY A 69 30.71 -30.29 -0.35
N PRO A 70 31.17 -31.06 0.65
CA PRO A 70 32.13 -30.57 1.63
C PRO A 70 33.45 -30.18 0.97
N GLY A 71 33.93 -28.96 1.23
CA GLY A 71 35.16 -28.46 0.61
C GLY A 71 35.43 -26.97 0.81
N THR A 72 36.48 -26.49 0.14
CA THR A 72 36.77 -25.06 0.01
C THR A 72 35.97 -24.50 -1.15
N HIS A 73 35.15 -23.49 -0.88
CA HIS A 73 34.37 -22.78 -1.88
C HIS A 73 34.81 -21.32 -1.97
N VAL A 74 34.68 -20.74 -3.16
CA VAL A 74 35.10 -19.38 -3.47
C VAL A 74 33.90 -18.52 -3.83
N LEU A 75 33.57 -17.55 -2.98
CA LEU A 75 32.59 -16.52 -3.32
C LEU A 75 33.28 -15.36 -4.04
N LYS A 76 32.76 -14.99 -5.21
CA LYS A 76 33.20 -13.82 -6.00
C LYS A 76 32.05 -12.86 -6.19
N VAL A 77 32.30 -11.59 -5.89
CA VAL A 77 31.39 -10.48 -6.19
C VAL A 77 32.07 -9.55 -7.19
N THR A 78 31.43 -9.32 -8.33
CA THR A 78 31.96 -8.47 -9.41
C THR A 78 30.95 -7.39 -9.82
N ASN A 79 31.41 -6.33 -10.48
CA ASN A 79 30.53 -5.33 -11.10
C ASN A 79 30.09 -5.76 -12.52
N SER A 80 29.30 -4.90 -13.20
CA SER A 80 28.88 -5.10 -14.59
C SER A 80 30.03 -5.27 -15.60
N GLU A 81 31.25 -4.85 -15.25
CA GLU A 81 32.48 -4.98 -16.04
C GLU A 81 33.33 -6.20 -15.62
N ASN A 82 32.77 -7.11 -14.80
CA ASN A 82 33.44 -8.29 -14.21
C ASN A 82 34.66 -7.96 -13.32
N LYS A 83 34.76 -6.73 -12.81
CA LYS A 83 35.81 -6.32 -11.86
C LYS A 83 35.44 -6.74 -10.43
N VAL A 84 36.34 -7.42 -9.73
CA VAL A 84 36.14 -7.93 -8.36
C VAL A 84 36.04 -6.78 -7.36
N LEU A 85 35.06 -6.86 -6.46
CA LEU A 85 34.77 -5.88 -5.40
C LEU A 85 35.23 -6.39 -4.03
N GLY A 86 35.45 -5.50 -3.06
CA GLY A 86 36.12 -5.84 -1.81
C GLY A 86 35.15 -6.14 -0.71
N ILE A 87 35.45 -7.15 0.12
CA ILE A 87 34.59 -7.59 1.21
C ILE A 87 35.32 -7.44 2.54
N ASP A 88 34.74 -6.73 3.51
CA ASP A 88 35.18 -6.77 4.91
C ASP A 88 34.27 -7.71 5.72
N PHE A 89 34.85 -8.71 6.39
CA PHE A 89 34.15 -9.62 7.28
C PHE A 89 34.55 -9.36 8.72
N ALA A 90 33.79 -8.52 9.40
CA ALA A 90 33.97 -8.34 10.84
C ALA A 90 33.27 -9.41 11.69
N ASP A 91 32.39 -10.27 11.14
CA ASP A 91 31.73 -11.33 11.91
C ASP A 91 31.17 -12.45 10.99
N VAL A 92 31.94 -13.50 10.73
CA VAL A 92 31.39 -14.76 10.18
C VAL A 92 31.01 -15.64 11.36
N ARG A 93 29.72 -15.64 11.75
CA ARG A 93 29.20 -16.61 12.72
C ARG A 93 28.78 -17.88 12.01
N LYS A 94 29.44 -18.99 12.31
CA LYS A 94 28.94 -20.34 12.01
C LYS A 94 27.72 -20.59 12.92
N SER A 95 26.52 -20.65 12.37
CA SER A 95 25.36 -21.14 13.12
C SER A 95 25.37 -22.68 13.10
N GLY A 96 25.90 -23.28 14.16
CA GLY A 96 25.84 -24.74 14.37
C GLY A 96 26.51 -25.14 15.69
N SER A 97 25.69 -25.47 16.69
CA SER A 97 25.96 -26.24 17.92
C SER A 97 27.35 -26.11 18.58
N ASP A 98 27.47 -25.20 19.55
CA ASP A 98 27.86 -25.58 20.92
C ASP A 98 27.76 -24.38 21.86
N SER A 99 26.83 -24.47 22.80
CA SER A 99 26.68 -23.53 23.92
C SER A 99 27.54 -24.01 25.09
N SER A 100 28.85 -23.70 25.07
CA SER A 100 29.63 -23.65 26.31
C SER A 100 30.93 -22.87 26.12
N ASN A 101 31.19 -21.99 27.09
CA ASN A 101 32.43 -21.22 27.35
C ASN A 101 32.56 -19.84 26.68
N LEU A 102 32.10 -18.82 27.42
CA LEU A 102 32.77 -17.52 27.46
C LEU A 102 34.18 -17.68 28.07
N ALA A 103 35.21 -17.08 27.44
CA ALA A 103 36.06 -16.03 28.05
C ALA A 103 37.40 -15.78 27.29
N SER A 104 37.72 -14.48 27.13
CA SER A 104 39.07 -13.86 27.02
C SER A 104 39.81 -14.06 25.66
N LYS A 105 40.44 -13.09 24.97
CA LYS A 105 41.12 -11.80 25.28
C LYS A 105 41.34 -11.01 23.94
N PRO A 106 41.94 -9.80 23.92
CA PRO A 106 41.54 -8.68 23.05
C PRO A 106 42.38 -8.51 21.76
N ARG A 107 41.82 -7.82 20.76
CA ARG A 107 42.62 -7.15 19.72
C ARG A 107 42.53 -5.63 19.88
N THR A 108 43.68 -5.08 20.23
CA THR A 108 44.03 -3.67 20.33
C THR A 108 44.35 -3.05 18.96
N LYS A 109 44.08 -1.74 18.87
CA LYS A 109 44.58 -0.72 17.92
C LYS A 109 43.90 -0.65 16.54
N GLU A 110 42.84 0.16 16.47
CA GLU A 110 42.71 1.28 15.51
C GLU A 110 41.40 2.08 15.71
N ILE A 111 41.10 2.57 16.92
CA ILE A 111 40.11 3.65 17.10
C ILE A 111 40.60 4.56 18.24
N ALA A 112 41.31 5.62 17.89
CA ALA A 112 41.74 6.66 18.83
C ALA A 112 41.41 8.05 18.29
N ILE A 113 40.16 8.29 17.85
CA ILE A 113 39.61 9.65 17.66
C ILE A 113 38.17 9.79 18.23
N GLY A 114 37.50 8.71 18.64
CA GLY A 114 36.10 8.77 19.10
C GLY A 114 35.84 9.06 20.59
N SER A 115 36.83 8.92 21.48
CA SER A 115 36.58 8.92 22.93
C SER A 115 36.72 10.29 23.62
N ALA A 116 37.23 11.32 22.95
CA ALA A 116 37.31 12.67 23.52
C ALA A 116 35.97 13.44 23.49
N PHE A 117 35.09 13.13 22.54
CA PHE A 117 33.78 13.82 22.40
C PHE A 117 32.70 13.28 23.34
N GLY A 118 32.77 11.99 23.71
CA GLY A 118 31.80 11.37 24.63
C GLY A 118 31.92 11.89 26.07
N VAL A 119 33.15 12.06 26.56
CA VAL A 119 33.38 12.56 27.93
C VAL A 119 33.06 14.05 28.04
N LEU A 120 33.34 14.84 26.99
CA LEU A 120 33.00 16.27 26.94
C LEU A 120 31.49 16.51 26.86
N GLY A 121 30.75 15.67 26.12
CA GLY A 121 29.29 15.74 26.02
C GLY A 121 28.57 15.41 27.34
N ILE A 122 29.08 14.44 28.09
CA ILE A 122 28.53 14.08 29.41
C ILE A 122 28.83 15.19 30.44
N LEU A 123 30.03 15.78 30.41
CA LEU A 123 30.37 16.89 31.31
C LEU A 123 29.52 18.13 31.04
N LEU A 124 29.29 18.48 29.77
CA LEU A 124 28.45 19.63 29.37
C LEU A 124 26.98 19.41 29.73
N SER A 125 26.48 18.18 29.66
CA SER A 125 25.12 17.82 30.05
C SER A 125 24.92 17.95 31.57
N VAL A 126 25.90 17.54 32.37
CA VAL A 126 25.86 17.69 33.83
C VAL A 126 25.96 19.16 34.24
N ILE A 127 26.80 19.96 33.57
CA ILE A 127 26.91 21.42 33.79
C ILE A 127 25.59 22.12 33.41
N ALA A 128 24.94 21.74 32.31
CA ALA A 128 23.65 22.30 31.91
C ALA A 128 22.55 21.95 32.92
N ILE A 129 22.48 20.69 33.37
CA ILE A 129 21.50 20.26 34.38
C ILE A 129 21.74 20.96 35.72
N TRP A 130 23.00 21.15 36.13
CA TRP A 130 23.34 21.92 37.33
C TRP A 130 22.99 23.41 37.19
N TYR A 131 23.28 24.03 36.04
CA TYR A 131 22.94 25.42 35.74
C TYR A 131 21.42 25.66 35.73
N PHE A 132 20.64 24.78 35.10
CA PHE A 132 19.17 24.89 35.09
C PHE A 132 18.54 24.58 36.45
N ARG A 133 19.10 23.65 37.24
CA ARG A 133 18.65 23.40 38.62
C ARG A 133 19.00 24.54 39.58
N ARG A 134 20.17 25.18 39.42
CA ARG A 134 20.56 26.36 40.21
C ARG A 134 19.71 27.58 39.86
N ARG A 135 19.40 27.79 38.58
CA ARG A 135 18.56 28.90 38.09
C ARG A 135 17.06 28.75 38.47
N ARG A 136 16.57 27.52 38.69
CA ARG A 136 15.22 27.27 39.24
C ARG A 136 15.12 27.47 40.75
N ARG A 137 16.22 27.43 41.50
CA ARG A 137 16.24 27.66 42.96
C ARG A 137 16.33 29.14 43.35
N THR A 138 16.74 30.03 42.44
CA THR A 138 16.91 31.48 42.69
C THR A 138 15.81 32.37 42.08
N ARG A 139 14.65 31.81 41.67
CA ARG A 139 13.46 32.59 41.22
C ARG A 139 12.20 32.32 42.05
N ARG A 140 12.38 32.24 43.38
CA ARG A 140 11.33 32.51 44.38
C ARG A 140 11.91 33.50 45.37
N CYS A 141 11.98 34.76 44.95
CA CYS A 141 12.01 35.99 45.74
C CYS A 141 12.20 37.14 44.75
N GLU A 142 11.60 38.29 45.06
CA GLU A 142 11.64 39.57 44.34
C GLU A 142 10.66 39.68 43.16
N THR A 143 9.42 40.04 43.51
CA THR A 143 8.60 40.92 42.67
C THR A 143 8.76 42.32 43.26
N VAL A 144 9.50 43.18 42.55
CA VAL A 144 9.64 44.61 42.85
C VAL A 144 8.87 45.36 41.76
N ASP A 145 8.00 46.26 42.22
CA ASP A 145 7.23 47.22 41.44
C ASP A 145 8.08 48.00 40.44
N LEU A 146 7.58 48.20 39.22
CA LEU A 146 7.97 49.31 38.35
C LEU A 146 6.85 49.62 37.34
N ILE A 147 5.97 50.51 37.81
CA ILE A 147 5.30 51.64 37.16
C ILE A 147 5.65 51.87 35.67
N ASN A 148 4.60 52.07 34.85
CA ASN A 148 4.63 53.05 33.76
C ASN A 148 3.24 53.74 33.63
N PRO A 149 3.13 55.08 33.68
CA PRO A 149 1.88 55.82 33.52
C PRO A 149 1.76 56.48 32.13
N LEU A 150 0.63 57.18 31.90
CA LEU A 150 0.25 58.03 30.75
C LEU A 150 -0.54 57.23 29.67
N VAL A 151 -1.77 57.53 29.26
CA VAL A 151 -2.60 58.76 29.15
C VAL A 151 -4.07 58.25 29.04
N THR A 152 -5.14 58.74 29.70
CA THR A 152 -5.84 60.04 29.52
C THR A 152 -6.95 60.19 30.58
N HIS A 153 -7.03 61.35 31.26
CA HIS A 153 -8.24 61.92 31.89
C HIS A 153 -9.19 62.47 30.79
N PHE A 154 -10.47 62.87 30.91
CA PHE A 154 -11.44 63.30 31.95
C PHE A 154 -12.83 62.98 31.33
N GLY A 155 -13.98 62.82 32.00
CA GLY A 155 -14.41 62.99 33.37
C GLY A 155 -15.92 62.61 33.47
N GLY A 156 -16.41 62.41 34.70
CA GLY A 156 -17.85 62.47 35.03
C GLY A 156 -18.09 63.60 36.06
N PRO A 157 -19.17 63.62 36.86
CA PRO A 157 -20.50 62.99 36.76
C PRO A 157 -21.65 63.98 37.22
N PRO A 158 -22.71 63.63 37.99
CA PRO A 158 -24.07 63.12 37.64
C PRO A 158 -25.21 64.01 38.27
N PRO A 159 -26.49 63.59 38.57
CA PRO A 159 -26.90 62.51 39.51
C PRO A 159 -28.24 61.76 39.23
N GLY A 160 -28.46 60.61 39.89
CA GLY A 160 -29.80 60.02 40.02
C GLY A 160 -29.91 58.58 40.56
N TYR A 161 -29.82 58.44 41.90
CA TYR A 161 -30.32 57.35 42.77
C TYR A 161 -29.56 56.01 42.92
N GLU A 162 -28.94 55.92 44.10
CA GLU A 162 -28.54 54.76 44.94
C GLU A 162 -29.73 54.28 45.83
N PRO A 163 -29.60 53.30 46.76
CA PRO A 163 -28.69 52.13 46.85
C PRO A 163 -29.41 50.84 47.39
N MET A 164 -28.73 49.68 47.40
CA MET A 164 -28.50 48.91 48.65
C MET A 164 -27.53 47.72 48.47
N TYR A 165 -26.45 47.82 49.25
CA TYR A 165 -25.47 46.86 49.77
C TYR A 165 -26.06 45.48 50.16
N ALA A 166 -25.33 44.38 50.37
CA ALA A 166 -23.95 43.92 50.17
C ALA A 166 -23.88 42.45 50.65
N GLY A 167 -22.85 41.70 50.26
CA GLY A 167 -22.39 40.57 51.08
C GLY A 167 -22.04 39.27 50.34
N SER A 168 -20.75 39.15 49.99
CA SER A 168 -19.88 37.98 50.14
C SER A 168 -20.38 36.55 49.80
N GLY A 169 -19.61 35.85 48.96
CA GLY A 169 -19.57 34.39 49.01
C GLY A 169 -19.01 33.71 47.76
N TRP A 170 -17.69 33.51 47.70
CA TRP A 170 -17.09 32.52 46.83
C TRP A 170 -17.52 31.11 47.27
N HIS A 171 -17.97 30.25 46.34
CA HIS A 171 -17.82 28.78 46.25
C HIS A 171 -18.96 28.21 45.39
N SER A 172 -18.73 27.96 44.10
CA SER A 172 -19.66 27.19 43.26
C SER A 172 -19.32 25.70 43.33
N GLN A 173 -19.94 25.00 44.28
CA GLN A 173 -20.14 23.56 44.20
C GLN A 173 -21.42 23.29 43.41
N VAL A 174 -21.32 22.48 42.36
CA VAL A 174 -22.46 21.97 41.59
C VAL A 174 -23.07 20.80 42.37
N PRO A 175 -24.38 20.76 42.65
CA PRO A 175 -25.01 19.62 43.29
C PRO A 175 -25.30 18.49 42.29
N ILE A 176 -24.91 17.28 42.66
CA ILE A 176 -25.21 16.02 41.99
C ILE A 176 -26.68 15.64 42.29
N PRO A 177 -27.54 15.37 41.29
CA PRO A 177 -28.89 14.85 41.53
C PRO A 177 -28.86 13.35 41.89
N GLN A 178 -29.58 12.98 42.94
CA GLN A 178 -29.88 11.58 43.31
C GLN A 178 -30.94 10.99 42.35
N PRO A 179 -30.83 9.72 41.90
CA PRO A 179 -31.81 9.10 41.02
C PRO A 179 -33.04 8.55 41.78
N ASN A 180 -34.21 8.78 41.17
CA ASN A 180 -35.55 8.32 41.55
C ASN A 180 -35.73 6.79 41.26
N PRO A 181 -36.26 5.95 42.18
CA PRO A 181 -36.18 4.49 42.04
C PRO A 181 -37.15 3.80 41.06
N ASP A 182 -38.18 4.45 40.51
CA ASP A 182 -39.33 3.71 39.93
C ASP A 182 -39.57 3.86 38.42
N ARG A 183 -38.54 3.74 37.55
CA ARG A 183 -38.76 3.45 36.11
C ARG A 183 -37.64 2.57 35.50
N PRO A 184 -37.96 1.47 34.79
CA PRO A 184 -36.97 0.64 34.12
C PRO A 184 -36.52 1.25 32.78
N VAL A 185 -35.21 1.40 32.59
CA VAL A 185 -34.59 1.70 31.29
C VAL A 185 -33.78 0.49 30.84
N VAL A 186 -34.11 -0.01 29.66
CA VAL A 186 -33.45 -1.12 28.97
C VAL A 186 -32.08 -0.66 28.48
N VAL A 187 -31.01 -1.35 28.89
CA VAL A 187 -29.64 -1.10 28.42
C VAL A 187 -29.13 -2.35 27.70
N SER A 188 -28.80 -2.20 26.41
CA SER A 188 -28.11 -3.24 25.65
C SER A 188 -26.62 -3.27 26.06
N ARG A 189 -26.13 -4.44 26.44
CA ARG A 189 -24.73 -4.66 26.81
C ARG A 189 -23.92 -5.06 25.59
N LYS A 190 -22.92 -4.24 25.23
CA LYS A 190 -21.67 -4.72 24.65
C LYS A 190 -20.50 -4.19 25.46
N MET A 191 -19.68 -5.15 25.89
CA MET A 191 -18.23 -5.07 26.13
C MET A 191 -17.72 -5.02 27.58
N GLN A 192 -16.70 -5.89 27.78
CA GLN A 192 -15.82 -6.14 28.94
C GLN A 192 -16.37 -7.21 29.92
N THR A 193 -15.66 -8.29 30.27
CA THR A 193 -14.20 -8.49 30.38
C THR A 193 -13.84 -9.99 30.31
N LEU A 194 -12.60 -10.27 29.89
CA LEU A 194 -11.89 -11.54 29.98
C LEU A 194 -11.56 -11.91 31.46
N LEU A 195 -11.43 -13.23 31.68
CA LEU A 195 -10.70 -13.96 32.75
C LEU A 195 -11.49 -14.64 33.89
N ALA A 196 -11.24 -15.95 33.96
CA ALA A 196 -11.30 -16.89 35.08
C ALA A 196 -12.68 -17.42 35.50
N THR A 197 -13.04 -18.63 35.04
CA THR A 197 -12.99 -19.85 35.89
C THR A 197 -13.33 -21.10 35.09
N VAL A 198 -12.59 -22.17 35.39
CA VAL A 198 -12.66 -23.54 34.85
C VAL A 198 -13.88 -24.30 35.38
N PRO A 199 -14.50 -25.19 34.57
CA PRO A 199 -14.92 -26.50 35.06
C PRO A 199 -14.43 -27.62 34.13
N GLN A 200 -13.50 -28.48 34.56
CA GLN A 200 -13.75 -29.81 35.16
C GLN A 200 -14.46 -30.78 34.20
N GLU A 201 -13.68 -31.74 33.69
CA GLU A 201 -14.08 -32.92 32.90
C GLU A 201 -15.10 -33.80 33.63
N PRO A 202 -15.88 -34.61 32.89
CA PRO A 202 -16.38 -35.88 33.40
C PRO A 202 -15.58 -37.05 32.79
N ASN A 203 -14.90 -37.81 33.65
CA ASN A 203 -14.38 -39.15 33.38
C ASN A 203 -15.48 -40.22 33.71
N PRO A 204 -15.31 -41.51 33.38
CA PRO A 204 -16.32 -42.30 32.65
C PRO A 204 -16.83 -43.51 33.46
N SER A 205 -17.73 -44.32 32.89
CA SER A 205 -17.86 -45.80 33.04
C SER A 205 -19.27 -46.30 32.65
N PRO A 206 -19.51 -47.62 32.44
CA PRO A 206 -18.74 -48.59 31.65
C PRO A 206 -19.63 -49.53 30.80
N ASN A 207 -18.98 -50.29 29.89
CA ASN A 207 -19.35 -51.62 29.34
C ASN A 207 -20.75 -51.87 28.75
N GLN A 208 -20.80 -52.28 27.48
CA GLN A 208 -20.89 -53.73 27.18
C GLN A 208 -20.60 -54.04 25.71
N ASP A 209 -19.79 -55.09 25.55
CA ASP A 209 -19.45 -55.80 24.33
C ASP A 209 -20.67 -56.32 23.58
N ASP A 210 -20.61 -56.35 22.25
CA ASP A 210 -20.76 -57.59 21.47
C ASP A 210 -20.57 -57.34 19.97
N ARG A 211 -19.43 -57.81 19.46
CA ARG A 211 -19.21 -58.34 18.11
C ARG A 211 -18.90 -59.84 18.30
N PRO A 212 -19.03 -60.75 17.31
CA PRO A 212 -18.80 -60.52 15.88
C PRO A 212 -19.65 -61.38 14.90
N GLY A 213 -19.46 -61.19 13.59
CA GLY A 213 -19.93 -62.14 12.58
C GLY A 213 -19.59 -61.76 11.13
N ASN A 214 -18.46 -62.28 10.64
CA ASN A 214 -18.08 -62.34 9.23
C ASN A 214 -19.10 -63.11 8.39
N LEU A 215 -19.24 -62.78 7.10
CA LEU A 215 -19.27 -63.78 6.02
C LEU A 215 -19.00 -63.14 4.64
N GLN A 216 -18.11 -63.81 3.90
CA GLN A 216 -17.68 -63.55 2.52
C GLN A 216 -18.58 -64.28 1.52
N THR A 217 -18.31 -64.00 0.22
CA THR A 217 -18.59 -64.79 -1.00
C THR A 217 -20.04 -64.74 -1.50
N GLU A 218 -20.39 -64.72 -2.80
CA GLU A 218 -19.80 -65.35 -3.98
C GLU A 218 -20.10 -64.57 -5.28
N THR A 219 -19.23 -64.80 -6.27
CA THR A 219 -19.38 -64.61 -7.71
C THR A 219 -20.29 -65.64 -8.36
N THR A 220 -21.02 -65.29 -9.42
CA THR A 220 -21.32 -66.21 -10.54
C THR A 220 -21.44 -65.46 -11.87
N SER A 221 -20.69 -65.96 -12.85
CA SER A 221 -20.75 -65.77 -14.30
C SER A 221 -22.00 -66.41 -14.92
N ASP A 222 -22.37 -66.00 -16.15
CA ASP A 222 -22.81 -66.94 -17.19
C ASP A 222 -22.76 -66.32 -18.60
N GLU A 223 -22.42 -67.19 -19.56
CA GLU A 223 -22.06 -66.99 -20.97
C GLU A 223 -23.27 -66.87 -21.92
N TRP A 224 -23.03 -66.56 -23.22
CA TRP A 224 -23.33 -67.41 -24.40
C TRP A 224 -23.30 -66.64 -25.74
N SER A 225 -22.30 -66.98 -26.57
CA SER A 225 -22.28 -67.18 -28.05
C SER A 225 -23.00 -66.26 -29.05
N THR A 226 -22.32 -65.90 -30.16
CA THR A 226 -22.52 -66.50 -31.52
C THR A 226 -21.58 -65.87 -32.59
N ILE A 227 -21.13 -66.73 -33.50
CA ILE A 227 -20.09 -66.63 -34.55
C ILE A 227 -20.67 -66.19 -35.92
N MET A 228 -19.77 -65.70 -36.81
CA MET A 228 -19.70 -65.79 -38.29
C MET A 228 -19.44 -64.39 -38.87
N GLY A 229 -18.45 -64.09 -39.72
CA GLY A 229 -17.58 -64.86 -40.61
C GLY A 229 -17.32 -63.97 -41.85
N GLY A 230 -16.14 -64.02 -42.48
CA GLY A 230 -15.95 -63.40 -43.81
C GLY A 230 -14.57 -62.83 -44.11
N THR A 231 -13.77 -63.63 -44.79
CA THR A 231 -12.43 -63.40 -45.33
C THR A 231 -12.42 -62.59 -46.64
N ASN A 232 -11.36 -61.80 -46.92
CA ASN A 232 -10.54 -61.89 -48.15
C ASN A 232 -9.39 -60.86 -48.21
N ARG A 233 -8.22 -61.35 -48.64
CA ARG A 233 -6.97 -60.68 -49.10
C ARG A 233 -6.78 -61.05 -50.61
N PRO A 234 -5.67 -60.74 -51.32
CA PRO A 234 -4.84 -59.52 -51.45
C PRO A 234 -4.51 -59.19 -52.94
N VAL A 235 -3.84 -58.07 -53.27
CA VAL A 235 -2.97 -57.98 -54.48
C VAL A 235 -1.75 -57.09 -54.20
N MET A 236 -0.59 -57.56 -54.67
CA MET A 236 0.78 -57.06 -54.52
C MET A 236 1.20 -56.05 -55.61
N GLY A 237 2.20 -55.22 -55.30
CA GLY A 237 3.05 -54.48 -56.24
C GLY A 237 4.25 -53.84 -55.54
N GLU A 238 5.45 -54.40 -55.78
CA GLU A 238 6.79 -54.04 -55.28
C GLU A 238 7.22 -52.61 -55.74
N VAL A 239 8.11 -51.84 -55.09
CA VAL A 239 9.58 -52.00 -54.95
C VAL A 239 10.13 -50.96 -53.91
N GLN A 240 11.08 -51.37 -53.06
CA GLN A 240 11.88 -50.62 -52.03
C GLN A 240 13.23 -50.09 -52.61
N PRO A 241 14.14 -49.40 -51.86
CA PRO A 241 14.09 -48.54 -50.63
C PRO A 241 14.78 -47.15 -50.92
N GLN A 242 14.97 -46.13 -50.06
CA GLN A 242 15.51 -46.08 -48.69
C GLN A 242 15.45 -44.63 -48.15
N GLU A 243 14.95 -44.46 -46.92
CA GLU A 243 15.31 -43.54 -45.80
C GLU A 243 15.89 -42.14 -46.11
N SER A 244 15.47 -41.01 -45.50
CA SER A 244 15.28 -40.79 -44.06
C SER A 244 14.57 -39.45 -43.72
N HIS A 245 13.99 -39.40 -42.52
CA HIS A 245 13.48 -38.26 -41.75
C HIS A 245 12.05 -37.78 -41.99
N GLN A 246 11.16 -38.45 -41.25
CA GLN A 246 9.76 -38.10 -41.00
C GLN A 246 9.59 -37.77 -39.52
N ALA A 247 8.88 -36.69 -39.21
CA ALA A 247 7.99 -36.60 -38.06
C ALA A 247 6.95 -35.51 -38.33
N VAL A 248 5.91 -35.92 -39.04
CA VAL A 248 4.65 -35.20 -39.22
C VAL A 248 3.84 -35.37 -37.94
N TYR A 249 3.23 -34.26 -37.50
CA TYR A 249 2.22 -34.20 -36.45
C TYR A 249 1.12 -35.24 -36.68
N ASP A 250 0.87 -36.12 -35.71
CA ASP A 250 -0.35 -36.91 -35.67
C ASP A 250 -1.21 -36.54 -34.46
N ARG A 251 -2.48 -36.25 -34.75
CA ARG A 251 -3.55 -35.99 -33.80
C ARG A 251 -4.18 -37.32 -33.43
N SER A 252 -3.91 -37.80 -32.22
CA SER A 252 -4.88 -38.61 -31.48
C SER A 252 -4.53 -38.59 -29.98
N ILE A 253 -5.24 -37.75 -29.21
CA ILE A 253 -5.33 -37.97 -27.77
C ILE A 253 -6.71 -38.53 -27.51
N SER A 254 -6.75 -39.84 -27.33
CA SER A 254 -7.84 -40.59 -26.72
C SER A 254 -8.10 -40.05 -25.31
N ALA A 255 -9.38 -39.89 -24.96
CA ALA A 255 -9.83 -39.64 -23.60
C ALA A 255 -9.33 -40.75 -22.68
N SER A 256 -8.27 -40.46 -21.94
CA SER A 256 -7.83 -41.22 -20.78
C SER A 256 -8.02 -40.31 -19.55
N SER A 257 -8.44 -40.91 -18.45
CA SER A 257 -8.59 -40.31 -17.13
C SER A 257 -7.31 -39.55 -16.73
N GLY A 258 -7.25 -38.27 -17.06
CA GLY A 258 -6.07 -37.43 -16.89
C GLY A 258 -6.22 -36.55 -15.66
N THR A 259 -5.40 -36.81 -14.64
CA THR A 259 -5.05 -35.83 -13.61
C THR A 259 -4.74 -34.48 -14.26
N MET A 260 -5.45 -33.43 -13.83
CA MET A 260 -5.17 -32.05 -14.27
C MET A 260 -3.67 -31.78 -14.15
N PRO A 261 -3.04 -31.09 -15.13
CA PRO A 261 -1.65 -30.69 -14.97
C PRO A 261 -1.52 -29.93 -13.64
N PRO A 262 -0.43 -30.14 -12.89
CA PRO A 262 -0.24 -29.45 -11.62
C PRO A 262 -0.36 -27.93 -11.86
N LEU A 263 -1.10 -27.25 -10.98
CA LEU A 263 -1.63 -25.90 -11.22
C LEU A 263 -0.54 -24.86 -11.56
N TYR A 264 0.72 -25.06 -11.13
CA TYR A 264 1.88 -24.24 -11.52
C TYR A 264 2.16 -24.19 -13.04
N LEU A 265 1.54 -25.07 -13.84
CA LEU A 265 1.62 -25.05 -15.30
C LEU A 265 0.51 -24.21 -15.96
N ARG A 266 -0.49 -23.73 -15.20
CA ARG A 266 -1.55 -22.87 -15.76
C ARG A 266 -0.98 -21.46 -15.89
N LYS A 267 -0.81 -21.02 -17.14
CA LYS A 267 -0.40 -19.66 -17.44
C LYS A 267 -1.62 -18.76 -17.59
N MET A 268 -1.43 -17.49 -17.28
CA MET A 268 -2.33 -16.39 -17.61
C MET A 268 -1.57 -15.35 -18.42
N ARG A 269 -2.30 -14.50 -19.14
CA ARG A 269 -1.74 -13.33 -19.78
C ARG A 269 -1.77 -12.13 -18.84
N ALA A 270 -0.72 -11.32 -18.90
CA ALA A 270 -0.58 -10.09 -18.15
C ALA A 270 0.17 -9.03 -18.97
N VAL A 271 -0.05 -7.76 -18.66
CA VAL A 271 0.77 -6.67 -19.19
C VAL A 271 2.09 -6.63 -18.41
N LEU A 272 3.18 -6.86 -19.13
CA LEU A 272 4.54 -6.87 -18.63
C LEU A 272 5.33 -5.69 -19.17
N VAL A 273 6.45 -5.38 -18.50
CA VAL A 273 7.34 -4.26 -18.84
C VAL A 273 8.68 -4.82 -19.34
N LYS A 274 9.16 -4.35 -20.49
CA LYS A 274 10.52 -4.61 -21.01
C LYS A 274 11.40 -3.36 -20.93
N ASN A 275 12.68 -3.46 -21.27
CA ASN A 275 13.61 -2.32 -21.44
C ASN A 275 13.59 -1.27 -20.30
N ASN A 276 13.37 -1.68 -19.05
CA ASN A 276 13.23 -0.82 -17.87
C ASN A 276 12.01 0.12 -17.85
N GLY A 277 11.12 0.05 -18.83
CA GLY A 277 9.82 0.73 -18.80
C GLY A 277 9.85 2.25 -18.93
N GLU A 278 10.93 2.81 -19.50
CA GLU A 278 11.03 4.25 -19.74
C GLU A 278 9.92 4.73 -20.70
N SER A 279 9.69 3.99 -21.78
CA SER A 279 8.64 4.26 -22.75
C SER A 279 7.34 3.54 -22.40
N ALA A 280 6.20 4.11 -22.76
CA ALA A 280 4.92 3.40 -22.73
C ALA A 280 4.88 2.20 -23.70
N ASP A 281 5.67 2.24 -24.78
CA ASP A 281 5.79 1.15 -25.75
C ASP A 281 6.59 -0.06 -25.22
N ASP A 282 7.16 0.08 -24.02
CA ASP A 282 7.76 -1.04 -23.30
C ASP A 282 6.71 -1.91 -22.58
N LEU A 283 5.43 -1.56 -22.65
CA LEU A 283 4.34 -2.42 -22.21
C LEU A 283 3.99 -3.44 -23.29
N TYR A 284 3.87 -4.71 -22.92
CA TYR A 284 3.46 -5.77 -23.83
C TYR A 284 2.67 -6.85 -23.09
N ILE A 285 1.81 -7.58 -23.80
CA ILE A 285 1.10 -8.72 -23.22
C ILE A 285 2.02 -9.95 -23.28
N GLY A 286 2.32 -10.52 -22.12
CA GLY A 286 3.13 -11.73 -21.97
C GLY A 286 2.43 -12.76 -21.08
N GLU A 287 3.09 -13.90 -20.87
CA GLU A 287 2.57 -14.97 -20.02
C GLU A 287 3.20 -14.93 -18.62
N ARG A 288 2.39 -15.23 -17.60
CA ARG A 288 2.80 -15.41 -16.21
C ARG A 288 2.09 -16.64 -15.63
N PRO A 289 2.61 -17.27 -14.56
CA PRO A 289 1.83 -18.25 -13.82
C PRO A 289 0.50 -17.64 -13.36
N LYS A 290 -0.61 -18.38 -13.51
CA LYS A 290 -1.90 -18.02 -12.90
C LYS A 290 -1.72 -18.09 -11.37
N PRO A 291 -2.05 -17.02 -10.62
CA PRO A 291 -1.90 -17.04 -9.18
C PRO A 291 -2.94 -17.96 -8.53
N GLU A 292 -2.60 -18.47 -7.34
CA GLU A 292 -3.48 -19.26 -6.49
C GLU A 292 -3.79 -18.45 -5.23
N PRO A 293 -5.05 -18.37 -4.78
CA PRO A 293 -5.39 -17.62 -3.58
C PRO A 293 -4.93 -18.37 -2.34
N ASP A 294 -4.31 -17.67 -1.39
CA ASP A 294 -4.11 -18.17 -0.03
C ASP A 294 -5.46 -18.38 0.70
N SER A 295 -5.43 -18.98 1.90
CA SER A 295 -6.65 -19.29 2.66
C SER A 295 -7.56 -18.08 2.93
N LYS A 296 -7.01 -16.86 2.97
CA LYS A 296 -7.73 -15.60 3.24
C LYS A 296 -7.93 -14.72 2.01
N GLU A 297 -7.57 -15.21 0.84
CA GLU A 297 -7.64 -14.48 -0.41
C GLU A 297 -8.76 -15.01 -1.31
N VAL A 298 -9.10 -14.19 -2.29
CA VAL A 298 -9.93 -14.59 -3.42
C VAL A 298 -9.11 -14.50 -4.69
N LEU A 299 -9.39 -15.38 -5.64
CA LEU A 299 -8.93 -15.24 -7.01
C LEU A 299 -10.05 -14.61 -7.82
N VAL A 300 -9.76 -13.51 -8.51
CA VAL A 300 -10.70 -12.82 -9.38
C VAL A 300 -10.24 -12.94 -10.83
N LYS A 301 -11.17 -13.29 -11.71
CA LYS A 301 -11.02 -13.13 -13.16
C LYS A 301 -11.35 -11.69 -13.53
N VAL A 302 -10.33 -10.94 -13.94
CA VAL A 302 -10.44 -9.50 -14.22
C VAL A 302 -11.12 -9.27 -15.57
N VAL A 303 -12.06 -8.32 -15.59
CA VAL A 303 -12.75 -7.88 -16.81
C VAL A 303 -12.19 -6.53 -17.28
N ALA A 304 -12.04 -5.58 -16.35
CA ALA A 304 -11.49 -4.26 -16.63
C ALA A 304 -10.63 -3.76 -15.45
N PHE A 305 -9.64 -2.92 -15.74
CA PHE A 305 -8.79 -2.28 -14.73
C PHE A 305 -8.58 -0.79 -15.01
N GLY A 306 -8.30 -0.04 -13.95
CA GLY A 306 -8.01 1.38 -14.03
C GLY A 306 -6.52 1.67 -14.21
N VAL A 307 -6.21 2.64 -15.07
CA VAL A 307 -4.86 3.20 -15.18
C VAL A 307 -4.71 4.34 -14.18
N ASN A 308 -3.60 4.37 -13.45
CA ASN A 308 -3.28 5.34 -12.42
C ASN A 308 -1.93 6.01 -12.65
N ARG A 309 -1.78 7.23 -12.12
CA ARG A 309 -0.52 7.99 -12.24
C ARG A 309 0.66 7.23 -11.68
N MET A 310 0.44 6.46 -10.61
CA MET A 310 1.45 5.64 -9.98
C MET A 310 1.90 4.46 -10.85
N ASP A 311 1.06 3.97 -11.78
CA ASP A 311 1.45 2.89 -12.71
C ASP A 311 2.54 3.38 -13.66
N LEU A 312 2.52 4.66 -14.05
CA LEU A 312 3.59 5.28 -14.83
C LEU A 312 4.92 5.30 -14.06
N MET A 313 4.86 5.58 -12.75
CA MET A 313 6.05 5.62 -11.89
C MET A 313 6.58 4.21 -11.62
N GLN A 314 5.70 3.23 -11.38
CA GLN A 314 6.08 1.83 -11.21
C GLN A 314 6.70 1.28 -12.50
N ARG A 315 6.10 1.56 -13.66
CA ARG A 315 6.64 1.15 -14.97
C ARG A 315 8.10 1.58 -15.14
N LYS A 316 8.43 2.82 -14.76
CA LYS A 316 9.79 3.40 -14.81
C LYS A 316 10.71 2.97 -13.64
N GLY A 317 10.27 2.02 -12.80
CA GLY A 317 11.02 1.57 -11.62
C GLY A 317 11.12 2.58 -10.47
N GLY A 318 10.41 3.71 -10.55
CA GLY A 318 10.47 4.80 -9.58
C GLY A 318 9.48 4.67 -8.41
N TYR A 319 8.67 3.61 -8.39
CA TYR A 319 7.66 3.37 -7.35
C TYR A 319 7.92 2.03 -6.63
N PRO A 320 8.36 2.05 -5.35
CA PRO A 320 8.70 0.82 -4.64
C PRO A 320 7.46 -0.03 -4.36
N LEU A 321 7.61 -1.34 -4.51
CA LEU A 321 6.56 -2.32 -4.21
C LEU A 321 6.53 -2.64 -2.71
N PRO A 322 5.34 -2.71 -2.09
CA PRO A 322 5.21 -3.30 -0.76
C PRO A 322 5.67 -4.76 -0.77
N PRO A 323 6.21 -5.29 0.35
CA PRO A 323 6.51 -6.72 0.47
C PRO A 323 5.30 -7.59 0.11
N GLY A 324 5.50 -8.60 -0.73
CA GLY A 324 4.45 -9.53 -1.18
C GLY A 324 3.55 -8.99 -2.30
N ALA A 325 3.66 -7.72 -2.69
CA ALA A 325 2.90 -7.19 -3.82
C ALA A 325 3.41 -7.76 -5.16
N SER A 326 2.48 -7.98 -6.09
CA SER A 326 2.83 -8.35 -7.47
C SER A 326 3.64 -7.24 -8.15
N ASP A 327 4.63 -7.65 -8.95
CA ASP A 327 5.40 -6.77 -9.85
C ASP A 327 4.60 -6.33 -11.08
N ILE A 328 3.53 -7.06 -11.42
CA ILE A 328 2.57 -6.68 -12.45
C ILE A 328 1.87 -5.36 -12.05
N LEU A 329 1.68 -4.47 -13.02
CA LEU A 329 1.06 -3.16 -12.81
C LEU A 329 -0.42 -3.24 -12.41
N GLY A 330 -0.96 -2.10 -11.93
CA GLY A 330 -2.38 -1.92 -11.69
C GLY A 330 -2.82 -2.21 -10.26
N VAL A 331 -3.63 -1.32 -9.71
CA VAL A 331 -4.09 -1.31 -8.31
C VAL A 331 -5.60 -1.35 -8.15
N GLU A 332 -6.36 -1.44 -9.24
CA GLU A 332 -7.81 -1.59 -9.16
C GLU A 332 -8.37 -2.35 -10.35
N PHE A 333 -9.49 -3.01 -10.11
CA PHE A 333 -10.18 -3.78 -11.14
C PHE A 333 -11.68 -3.90 -10.87
N SER A 334 -12.38 -4.38 -11.88
CA SER A 334 -13.67 -5.04 -11.77
C SER A 334 -13.59 -6.43 -12.42
N GLY A 335 -14.27 -7.41 -11.83
CA GLY A 335 -14.20 -8.80 -12.28
C GLY A 335 -15.12 -9.75 -11.54
N THR A 336 -14.96 -11.05 -11.79
CA THR A 336 -15.78 -12.10 -11.17
C THR A 336 -14.91 -13.02 -10.33
N ILE A 337 -15.36 -13.37 -9.12
CA ILE A 337 -14.64 -14.34 -8.27
C ILE A 337 -14.60 -15.71 -8.97
N GLU A 338 -13.40 -16.23 -9.16
CA GLU A 338 -13.12 -17.54 -9.77
C GLU A 338 -12.90 -18.60 -8.68
N GLU A 339 -12.15 -18.27 -7.63
CA GLU A 339 -11.84 -19.17 -6.51
C GLU A 339 -11.83 -18.40 -5.18
N VAL A 340 -12.17 -19.08 -4.08
CA VAL A 340 -12.27 -18.50 -2.74
C VAL A 340 -11.43 -19.33 -1.77
N GLY A 341 -10.55 -18.67 -1.00
CA GLY A 341 -9.73 -19.30 0.02
C GLY A 341 -10.58 -19.91 1.16
N SER A 342 -10.05 -20.94 1.82
CA SER A 342 -10.78 -21.74 2.82
C SER A 342 -11.22 -21.01 4.09
N GLU A 343 -10.59 -19.89 4.42
CA GLU A 343 -10.92 -19.02 5.57
C GLU A 343 -11.74 -17.79 5.17
N VAL A 344 -12.06 -17.62 3.89
CA VAL A 344 -12.89 -16.51 3.41
C VAL A 344 -14.37 -16.82 3.64
N SER A 345 -15.11 -15.85 4.17
CA SER A 345 -16.56 -15.94 4.39
C SER A 345 -17.28 -14.76 3.76
N GLY A 346 -18.55 -14.95 3.40
CA GLY A 346 -19.40 -13.92 2.80
C GLY A 346 -19.16 -13.68 1.29
N TRP A 347 -18.26 -14.44 0.68
CA TRP A 347 -17.94 -14.37 -0.75
C TRP A 347 -18.05 -15.74 -1.41
N GLU A 348 -18.53 -15.77 -2.65
CA GLU A 348 -18.80 -17.00 -3.41
C GLU A 348 -18.25 -16.89 -4.84
N VAL A 349 -17.89 -18.03 -5.42
CA VAL A 349 -17.50 -18.14 -6.83
C VAL A 349 -18.65 -17.67 -7.73
N GLY A 350 -18.32 -16.88 -8.76
CA GLY A 350 -19.27 -16.29 -9.69
C GLY A 350 -19.81 -14.92 -9.28
N GLN A 351 -19.47 -14.41 -8.09
CA GLN A 351 -19.90 -13.08 -7.67
C GLN A 351 -19.13 -11.95 -8.38
N GLU A 352 -19.87 -10.92 -8.81
CA GLU A 352 -19.30 -9.72 -9.42
C GLU A 352 -18.72 -8.77 -8.36
N VAL A 353 -17.45 -8.43 -8.51
CA VAL A 353 -16.69 -7.64 -7.53
C VAL A 353 -15.87 -6.54 -8.19
N ILE A 354 -15.56 -5.52 -7.39
CA ILE A 354 -14.53 -4.52 -7.64
C ILE A 354 -13.49 -4.61 -6.53
N GLY A 355 -12.24 -4.25 -6.78
CA GLY A 355 -11.19 -4.42 -5.79
C GLY A 355 -10.11 -3.35 -5.83
N LEU A 356 -9.55 -3.08 -4.64
CA LEU A 356 -8.33 -2.28 -4.46
C LEU A 356 -7.16 -3.22 -4.16
N ALA A 357 -6.23 -3.33 -5.10
CA ALA A 357 -5.08 -4.22 -5.03
C ALA A 357 -3.78 -3.45 -4.71
N THR A 358 -2.77 -4.19 -4.26
CA THR A 358 -1.40 -3.67 -4.08
C THR A 358 -0.54 -3.84 -5.34
N GLY A 359 -1.11 -4.35 -6.43
CA GLY A 359 -0.44 -4.68 -7.69
C GLY A 359 -1.14 -5.87 -8.37
N GLY A 360 -0.94 -6.07 -9.66
CA GLY A 360 -1.42 -7.26 -10.38
C GLY A 360 -2.72 -7.12 -11.18
N ALA A 361 -3.37 -5.95 -11.18
CA ALA A 361 -4.64 -5.79 -11.87
C ALA A 361 -4.53 -5.81 -13.41
N TYR A 362 -3.33 -5.57 -13.96
CA TYR A 362 -3.09 -5.64 -15.41
C TYR A 362 -2.87 -7.09 -15.88
N ALA A 363 -3.78 -8.00 -15.50
CA ALA A 363 -3.70 -9.42 -15.80
C ALA A 363 -5.08 -10.05 -15.89
N GLU A 364 -5.19 -11.21 -16.55
CA GLU A 364 -6.46 -11.94 -16.64
C GLU A 364 -6.99 -12.40 -15.28
N TYR A 365 -6.08 -12.66 -14.32
CA TYR A 365 -6.42 -13.08 -12.97
C TYR A 365 -5.58 -12.35 -11.93
N ILE A 366 -6.17 -12.12 -10.76
CA ILE A 366 -5.51 -11.49 -9.62
C ILE A 366 -5.94 -12.17 -8.32
N THR A 367 -5.00 -12.34 -7.38
CA THR A 367 -5.29 -12.71 -5.99
C THR A 367 -5.14 -11.51 -5.08
N LEU A 368 -6.01 -11.42 -4.07
CA LEU A 368 -5.96 -10.38 -3.05
C LEU A 368 -6.77 -10.79 -1.81
N PRO A 369 -6.47 -10.21 -0.63
CA PRO A 369 -7.24 -10.43 0.58
C PRO A 369 -8.73 -10.13 0.36
N ALA A 370 -9.62 -10.98 0.91
CA ALA A 370 -11.07 -10.80 0.75
C ALA A 370 -11.60 -9.47 1.33
N GLY A 371 -10.88 -8.85 2.26
CA GLY A 371 -11.19 -7.51 2.77
C GLY A 371 -10.94 -6.36 1.79
N ASN A 372 -10.29 -6.65 0.65
CA ASN A 372 -9.93 -5.67 -0.36
C ASN A 372 -10.89 -5.62 -1.56
N ILE A 373 -11.97 -6.40 -1.51
CA ILE A 373 -13.02 -6.40 -2.53
C ILE A 373 -14.34 -5.85 -1.99
N MET A 374 -15.15 -5.31 -2.89
CA MET A 374 -16.51 -4.83 -2.66
C MET A 374 -17.42 -5.40 -3.74
N SER A 375 -18.71 -5.56 -3.44
CA SER A 375 -19.68 -6.04 -4.44
C SER A 375 -19.81 -5.00 -5.55
N LYS A 376 -19.75 -5.42 -6.81
CA LYS A 376 -19.99 -4.51 -7.92
C LYS A 376 -21.45 -4.02 -7.88
N PRO A 377 -21.72 -2.70 -7.96
CA PRO A 377 -23.08 -2.20 -8.13
C PRO A 377 -23.70 -2.76 -9.41
N LYS A 378 -24.86 -3.41 -9.30
CA LYS A 378 -25.54 -4.05 -10.44
C LYS A 378 -25.89 -3.09 -11.58
N CYS A 379 -26.09 -1.81 -11.25
CA CYS A 379 -26.43 -0.77 -12.21
C CYS A 379 -25.23 -0.25 -13.02
N LEU A 380 -24.00 -0.56 -12.60
CA LEU A 380 -22.79 -0.10 -13.28
C LEU A 380 -22.26 -1.19 -14.22
N SER A 381 -21.74 -0.75 -15.37
CA SER A 381 -20.91 -1.59 -16.23
C SER A 381 -19.60 -1.99 -15.55
N TRP A 382 -18.91 -2.99 -16.08
CA TRP A 382 -17.58 -3.38 -15.62
C TRP A 382 -16.58 -2.22 -15.71
N VAL A 383 -16.65 -1.46 -16.80
CA VAL A 383 -15.82 -0.27 -17.04
C VAL A 383 -16.03 0.78 -15.96
N GLU A 384 -17.28 1.16 -15.70
CA GLU A 384 -17.59 2.16 -14.68
C GLU A 384 -17.20 1.68 -13.29
N ALA A 385 -17.49 0.42 -12.97
CA ALA A 385 -17.21 -0.15 -11.67
C ALA A 385 -15.69 -0.23 -11.39
N ALA A 386 -14.86 -0.47 -12.41
CA ALA A 386 -13.40 -0.48 -12.28
C ALA A 386 -12.79 0.90 -11.96
N ALA A 387 -13.52 2.00 -12.16
CA ALA A 387 -13.06 3.35 -11.87
C ALA A 387 -13.27 3.79 -10.41
N ILE A 388 -13.94 2.97 -9.60
CA ILE A 388 -14.29 3.27 -8.21
C ILE A 388 -13.10 3.12 -7.27
N PRO A 389 -12.40 1.96 -7.21
CA PRO A 389 -11.64 1.60 -6.03
C PRO A 389 -10.51 2.58 -5.70
N GLU A 390 -9.57 2.84 -6.62
CA GLU A 390 -8.43 3.71 -6.31
C GLU A 390 -8.87 5.16 -6.15
N ASN A 391 -9.75 5.65 -7.04
CA ASN A 391 -10.14 7.06 -7.02
C ASN A 391 -10.92 7.42 -5.74
N PHE A 392 -11.97 6.67 -5.43
CA PHE A 392 -12.88 7.02 -4.35
C PHE A 392 -12.34 6.61 -2.98
N ILE A 393 -11.63 5.47 -2.87
CA ILE A 393 -11.06 5.09 -1.57
C ILE A 393 -9.91 6.04 -1.19
N THR A 394 -9.06 6.45 -2.14
CA THR A 394 -8.01 7.45 -1.88
C THR A 394 -8.62 8.81 -1.51
N ALA A 395 -9.64 9.28 -2.24
CA ALA A 395 -10.33 10.53 -1.91
C ALA A 395 -11.01 10.47 -0.53
N PHE A 396 -11.69 9.36 -0.21
CA PHE A 396 -12.33 9.12 1.08
C PHE A 396 -11.32 9.06 2.23
N GLN A 397 -10.20 8.36 2.02
CA GLN A 397 -9.09 8.32 2.97
C GLN A 397 -8.61 9.73 3.32
N ALA A 398 -8.39 10.55 2.29
CA ALA A 398 -7.80 11.86 2.48
C ALA A 398 -8.78 12.86 3.08
N LEU A 399 -10.01 12.95 2.55
CA LEU A 399 -11.02 13.92 2.97
C LEU A 399 -11.75 13.54 4.26
N ILE A 400 -12.15 12.28 4.39
CA ILE A 400 -13.08 11.88 5.45
C ILE A 400 -12.32 11.22 6.59
N PHE A 401 -11.39 10.31 6.27
CA PHE A 401 -10.67 9.55 7.28
C PHE A 401 -9.52 10.35 7.93
N ILE A 402 -8.77 11.13 7.14
CA ILE A 402 -7.55 11.82 7.64
C ILE A 402 -7.79 13.30 7.93
N SER A 403 -8.38 14.06 6.99
CA SER A 403 -8.64 15.48 7.21
C SER A 403 -9.90 15.75 8.01
N GLU A 404 -10.76 14.74 8.18
CA GLU A 404 -11.98 14.79 9.00
C GLU A 404 -12.88 15.96 8.57
N LEU A 405 -13.08 16.13 7.25
CA LEU A 405 -13.92 17.18 6.67
C LEU A 405 -15.31 17.18 7.32
N LYS A 406 -15.75 18.37 7.73
CA LYS A 406 -17.05 18.60 8.36
C LYS A 406 -17.99 19.35 7.42
N SER A 407 -19.28 19.14 7.58
CA SER A 407 -20.28 19.94 6.89
C SER A 407 -20.12 21.43 7.23
N GLY A 408 -20.23 22.28 6.22
CA GLY A 408 -20.03 23.73 6.30
C GLY A 408 -18.60 24.21 6.11
N GLU A 409 -17.63 23.30 6.02
CA GLU A 409 -16.22 23.65 5.77
C GLU A 409 -15.92 23.88 4.28
N ASP A 410 -14.89 24.67 4.00
CA ASP A 410 -14.39 24.94 2.65
C ASP A 410 -13.23 23.98 2.33
N VAL A 411 -13.20 23.43 1.10
CA VAL A 411 -12.14 22.54 0.65
C VAL A 411 -11.52 23.01 -0.66
N LEU A 412 -10.20 22.85 -0.78
CA LEU A 412 -9.45 23.01 -2.03
C LEU A 412 -8.92 21.65 -2.50
N VAL A 413 -9.30 21.26 -3.72
CA VAL A 413 -8.86 20.03 -4.38
C VAL A 413 -7.93 20.38 -5.54
N HIS A 414 -6.65 20.02 -5.42
CA HIS A 414 -5.72 20.14 -6.54
C HIS A 414 -5.90 19.02 -7.57
N ALA A 415 -5.43 19.26 -8.80
CA ALA A 415 -5.58 18.33 -9.92
C ALA A 415 -7.02 17.82 -10.08
N GLY A 416 -8.02 18.69 -9.90
CA GLY A 416 -9.39 18.25 -9.65
C GLY A 416 -10.05 17.47 -10.79
N ALA A 417 -9.60 17.67 -12.03
CA ALA A 417 -10.10 16.91 -13.17
C ALA A 417 -9.50 15.49 -13.28
N GLY A 418 -8.48 15.15 -12.48
CA GLY A 418 -7.95 13.79 -12.40
C GLY A 418 -8.90 12.85 -11.67
N GLY A 419 -8.68 11.53 -11.76
CA GLY A 419 -9.56 10.51 -11.17
C GLY A 419 -9.87 10.71 -9.68
N VAL A 420 -8.83 10.84 -8.83
CA VAL A 420 -9.00 11.12 -7.39
C VAL A 420 -9.63 12.50 -7.16
N GLY A 421 -9.28 13.49 -7.99
CA GLY A 421 -9.85 14.84 -7.92
C GLY A 421 -11.36 14.83 -8.15
N VAL A 422 -11.82 14.15 -9.19
CA VAL A 422 -13.25 14.02 -9.52
C VAL A 422 -14.01 13.33 -8.38
N ALA A 423 -13.44 12.27 -7.80
CA ALA A 423 -14.02 11.60 -6.64
C ALA A 423 -14.06 12.53 -5.41
N ALA A 424 -12.98 13.28 -5.16
CA ALA A 424 -12.87 14.20 -4.04
C ALA A 424 -13.88 15.35 -4.10
N ASN A 425 -14.14 15.92 -5.28
CA ASN A 425 -15.15 16.96 -5.45
C ASN A 425 -16.54 16.45 -5.05
N GLN A 426 -16.92 15.27 -5.55
CA GLN A 426 -18.21 14.65 -5.26
C GLN A 426 -18.37 14.25 -3.80
N LEU A 427 -17.31 13.67 -3.19
CA LEU A 427 -17.32 13.32 -1.78
C LEU A 427 -17.37 14.57 -0.90
N ALA A 428 -16.64 15.63 -1.21
CA ALA A 428 -16.72 16.86 -0.42
C ALA A 428 -18.13 17.46 -0.41
N ALA A 429 -18.78 17.51 -1.58
CA ALA A 429 -20.16 17.97 -1.69
C ALA A 429 -21.14 17.03 -0.98
N LEU A 430 -20.98 15.70 -1.11
CA LEU A 430 -21.79 14.71 -0.41
C LEU A 430 -21.72 14.88 1.12
N TYR A 431 -20.54 15.21 1.65
CA TYR A 431 -20.31 15.45 3.08
C TYR A 431 -20.61 16.90 3.51
N GLY A 432 -21.22 17.69 2.62
CA GLY A 432 -21.77 19.00 2.92
C GLY A 432 -20.73 20.11 3.04
N ALA A 433 -19.62 20.04 2.32
CA ALA A 433 -18.70 21.17 2.17
C ALA A 433 -19.45 22.42 1.67
N LYS A 434 -19.14 23.58 2.23
CA LYS A 434 -19.75 24.86 1.85
C LYS A 434 -19.30 25.27 0.44
N HIS A 435 -17.99 25.32 0.23
CA HIS A 435 -17.40 25.48 -1.08
C HIS A 435 -16.47 24.31 -1.40
N VAL A 436 -16.72 23.70 -2.55
CA VAL A 436 -15.77 22.80 -3.21
C VAL A 436 -15.00 23.62 -4.23
N ILE A 437 -13.77 24.01 -3.89
CA ILE A 437 -12.86 24.80 -4.73
C ILE A 437 -11.88 23.84 -5.39
N THR A 438 -11.63 24.00 -6.69
CA THR A 438 -10.75 23.12 -7.44
C THR A 438 -9.74 23.87 -8.29
N THR A 439 -8.55 23.30 -8.49
CA THR A 439 -7.60 23.81 -9.48
C THR A 439 -7.46 22.86 -10.66
N ALA A 440 -7.51 23.39 -11.88
CA ALA A 440 -7.23 22.66 -13.10
C ALA A 440 -6.45 23.51 -14.11
N SER A 441 -5.99 22.88 -15.19
CA SER A 441 -5.01 23.45 -16.13
C SER A 441 -5.62 24.17 -17.33
N SER A 442 -6.94 24.11 -17.51
CA SER A 442 -7.64 24.65 -18.66
C SER A 442 -9.09 24.97 -18.33
N LYS A 443 -9.68 25.89 -19.11
CA LYS A 443 -11.10 26.25 -19.03
C LYS A 443 -12.01 25.04 -19.22
N GLU A 444 -11.73 24.21 -20.23
CA GLU A 444 -12.48 22.97 -20.51
C GLU A 444 -12.56 22.03 -19.29
N LYS A 445 -11.45 21.85 -18.56
CA LYS A 445 -11.43 21.02 -17.36
C LYS A 445 -12.23 21.63 -16.21
N LEU A 446 -12.26 22.95 -16.10
CA LEU A 446 -13.04 23.63 -15.07
C LEU A 446 -14.54 23.60 -15.38
N GLU A 447 -14.90 23.79 -16.66
CA GLU A 447 -16.29 23.65 -17.14
C GLU A 447 -16.79 22.23 -16.88
N PHE A 448 -16.00 21.22 -17.28
CA PHE A 448 -16.28 19.82 -16.94
C PHE A 448 -16.56 19.63 -15.45
N LEU A 449 -15.69 20.12 -14.57
CA LEU A 449 -15.85 19.97 -13.12
C LEU A 449 -17.07 20.71 -12.55
N HIS A 450 -17.46 21.82 -13.17
CA HIS A 450 -18.62 22.61 -12.78
C HIS A 450 -19.94 21.95 -13.22
N GLU A 451 -19.95 21.31 -14.38
CA GLU A 451 -21.13 20.62 -14.93
C GLU A 451 -21.44 19.30 -14.23
N MET A 452 -20.46 18.68 -13.56
CA MET A 452 -20.70 17.48 -12.77
C MET A 452 -21.74 17.73 -11.67
N PRO A 453 -22.75 16.84 -11.51
CA PRO A 453 -23.52 16.79 -10.28
C PRO A 453 -22.58 16.60 -9.07
N LYS A 454 -22.78 17.41 -8.03
CA LYS A 454 -21.86 17.48 -6.88
C LYS A 454 -20.41 17.78 -7.28
N GLY A 455 -20.23 18.52 -8.37
CA GLY A 455 -18.94 19.01 -8.85
C GLY A 455 -18.38 20.19 -8.07
N SER A 456 -17.40 20.86 -8.66
CA SER A 456 -16.80 22.03 -8.03
C SER A 456 -17.75 23.22 -8.04
N THR A 457 -17.90 23.86 -6.89
CA THR A 457 -18.58 25.16 -6.77
C THR A 457 -17.77 26.30 -7.40
N HIS A 458 -16.43 26.20 -7.32
CA HIS A 458 -15.52 27.21 -7.84
C HIS A 458 -14.32 26.53 -8.51
N GLY A 459 -13.96 27.02 -9.69
CA GLY A 459 -12.83 26.54 -10.47
C GLY A 459 -11.75 27.60 -10.64
N ILE A 460 -10.49 27.23 -10.43
CA ILE A 460 -9.32 28.11 -10.59
C ILE A 460 -8.38 27.54 -11.64
N ASN A 461 -8.09 28.32 -12.68
CA ASN A 461 -7.09 27.95 -13.68
C ASN A 461 -5.70 28.33 -13.16
N TYR A 462 -4.95 27.36 -12.64
CA TYR A 462 -3.66 27.64 -12.00
C TYR A 462 -2.57 28.14 -12.97
N ARG A 463 -2.80 28.04 -14.29
CA ARG A 463 -1.90 28.60 -15.31
C ARG A 463 -2.09 30.10 -15.52
N GLU A 464 -3.26 30.61 -15.17
CA GLU A 464 -3.67 32.00 -15.42
C GLU A 464 -3.87 32.79 -14.12
N GLN A 465 -4.11 32.09 -13.00
CA GLN A 465 -4.51 32.70 -11.74
C GLN A 465 -3.63 32.21 -10.58
N ASN A 466 -3.44 33.08 -9.58
CA ASN A 466 -2.86 32.68 -8.31
C ASN A 466 -3.96 32.08 -7.40
N PHE A 467 -3.95 30.76 -7.23
CA PHE A 467 -5.02 30.08 -6.50
C PHE A 467 -5.14 30.51 -5.02
N ALA A 468 -4.06 30.95 -4.37
CA ALA A 468 -4.15 31.43 -2.99
C ALA A 468 -4.95 32.73 -2.89
N GLU A 469 -4.78 33.63 -3.86
CA GLU A 469 -5.54 34.88 -3.94
C GLU A 469 -7.01 34.63 -4.28
N GLU A 470 -7.29 33.73 -5.23
CA GLU A 470 -8.65 33.34 -5.57
C GLU A 470 -9.37 32.66 -4.40
N VAL A 471 -8.67 31.76 -3.68
CA VAL A 471 -9.20 31.17 -2.44
C VAL A 471 -9.53 32.26 -1.42
N ALA A 472 -8.66 33.24 -1.21
CA ALA A 472 -8.94 34.35 -0.31
C ALA A 472 -10.18 35.14 -0.74
N LYS A 473 -10.40 35.37 -2.04
CA LYS A 473 -11.62 36.03 -2.54
C LYS A 473 -12.87 35.20 -2.28
N ILE A 474 -12.83 33.89 -2.58
CA ILE A 474 -13.98 32.97 -2.43
C ILE A 474 -14.37 32.79 -0.95
N THR A 475 -13.39 32.85 -0.05
CA THR A 475 -13.57 32.58 1.39
C THR A 475 -13.57 33.85 2.25
N ASP A 476 -13.76 35.03 1.66
CA ASP A 476 -13.77 36.32 2.36
C ASP A 476 -12.52 36.55 3.24
N GLY A 477 -11.36 36.14 2.75
CA GLY A 477 -10.06 36.24 3.39
C GLY A 477 -9.79 35.19 4.47
N ARG A 478 -10.72 34.26 4.72
CA ARG A 478 -10.59 33.24 5.77
C ARG A 478 -9.59 32.14 5.40
N GLY A 479 -9.58 31.71 4.13
CA GLY A 479 -8.92 30.49 3.66
C GLY A 479 -9.81 29.25 3.75
N VAL A 480 -9.32 28.12 3.22
CA VAL A 480 -10.01 26.81 3.23
C VAL A 480 -9.64 25.97 4.45
N ASP A 481 -10.57 25.16 4.94
CA ASP A 481 -10.33 24.27 6.08
C ASP A 481 -9.52 23.04 5.68
N VAL A 482 -9.72 22.54 4.47
CA VAL A 482 -9.07 21.32 3.96
C VAL A 482 -8.40 21.57 2.61
N ILE A 483 -7.16 21.08 2.44
CA ILE A 483 -6.49 20.98 1.14
C ILE A 483 -6.14 19.52 0.85
N LEU A 484 -6.47 19.06 -0.35
CA LEU A 484 -5.88 17.86 -0.96
C LEU A 484 -4.78 18.26 -1.94
N ASP A 485 -3.54 17.92 -1.62
CA ASP A 485 -2.38 18.27 -2.43
C ASP A 485 -1.77 17.04 -3.13
N PHE A 486 -1.64 17.15 -4.44
CA PHE A 486 -0.97 16.16 -5.30
C PHE A 486 0.34 16.72 -5.90
N ILE A 487 0.58 18.01 -5.73
CA ILE A 487 1.61 18.75 -6.45
C ILE A 487 2.88 18.81 -5.61
N GLY A 488 2.77 19.27 -4.35
CA GLY A 488 3.90 19.37 -3.44
C GLY A 488 4.68 20.68 -3.59
N PRO A 489 6.00 20.66 -3.85
CA PRO A 489 6.88 21.83 -3.66
C PRO A 489 6.44 23.13 -4.33
N ASP A 490 5.98 23.08 -5.58
CA ASP A 490 5.60 24.29 -6.32
C ASP A 490 4.38 24.98 -5.71
N TYR A 491 3.56 24.23 -4.97
CA TYR A 491 2.32 24.71 -4.36
C TYR A 491 2.46 24.98 -2.87
N TRP A 492 3.56 24.55 -2.23
CA TRP A 492 3.74 24.59 -0.77
C TRP A 492 3.39 25.94 -0.14
N GLU A 493 4.04 27.03 -0.57
CA GLU A 493 3.83 28.36 0.02
C GLU A 493 2.41 28.89 -0.22
N LYS A 494 1.85 28.61 -1.41
CA LYS A 494 0.48 29.01 -1.76
C LYS A 494 -0.57 28.20 -0.99
N ASN A 495 -0.33 26.92 -0.73
CA ASN A 495 -1.19 26.08 0.09
C ASN A 495 -1.20 26.57 1.55
N VAL A 496 -0.02 26.87 2.10
CA VAL A 496 0.10 27.45 3.44
C VAL A 496 -0.64 28.79 3.53
N GLU A 497 -0.62 29.61 2.47
CA GLU A 497 -1.40 30.86 2.40
C GLU A 497 -2.91 30.61 2.30
N ALA A 498 -3.33 29.68 1.44
CA ALA A 498 -4.72 29.37 1.16
C ALA A 498 -5.47 28.70 2.34
N LEU A 499 -4.77 28.01 3.24
CA LEU A 499 -5.40 27.38 4.41
C LEU A 499 -6.07 28.40 5.36
N ALA A 500 -7.11 28.01 6.07
CA ALA A 500 -7.64 28.77 7.18
C ALA A 500 -6.77 28.60 8.44
N ARG A 501 -7.10 29.35 9.50
CA ARG A 501 -6.66 28.96 10.85
C ARG A 501 -7.28 27.61 11.20
N ASP A 502 -6.51 26.73 11.83
CA ASP A 502 -6.83 25.33 12.12
C ASP A 502 -7.02 24.45 10.87
N GLY A 503 -6.54 24.94 9.72
CA GLY A 503 -6.62 24.25 8.44
C GLY A 503 -5.76 22.98 8.37
N ARG A 504 -6.20 22.04 7.55
CA ARG A 504 -5.66 20.69 7.42
C ARG A 504 -5.30 20.40 5.97
N MET A 505 -4.04 20.08 5.70
CA MET A 505 -3.58 19.69 4.37
C MET A 505 -3.15 18.23 4.36
N VAL A 506 -3.66 17.48 3.39
CA VAL A 506 -3.25 16.11 3.11
C VAL A 506 -2.46 16.05 1.81
N ILE A 507 -1.19 15.66 1.91
CA ILE A 507 -0.31 15.45 0.77
C ILE A 507 -0.44 13.99 0.33
N LEU A 508 -0.92 13.79 -0.89
CA LEU A 508 -1.17 12.48 -1.51
C LEU A 508 -0.11 12.11 -2.55
N ALA A 509 0.51 13.12 -3.17
CA ALA A 509 1.56 12.95 -4.17
C ALA A 509 2.47 14.17 -4.20
N SER A 510 3.56 14.04 -4.97
CA SER A 510 4.63 15.03 -5.09
C SER A 510 4.99 15.27 -6.57
N MET A 511 3.97 15.58 -7.38
CA MET A 511 4.12 15.70 -8.85
C MET A 511 5.12 16.77 -9.30
N SER A 512 5.39 17.80 -8.50
CA SER A 512 6.38 18.84 -8.78
C SER A 512 7.74 18.60 -8.10
N GLY A 513 8.01 17.38 -7.64
CA GLY A 513 9.25 17.01 -6.96
C GLY A 513 9.07 16.76 -5.47
N ASN A 514 10.13 16.30 -4.79
CA ASN A 514 10.04 15.77 -3.42
C ASN A 514 10.59 16.71 -2.35
N GLU A 515 11.15 17.85 -2.73
CA GLU A 515 11.91 18.72 -1.83
C GLU A 515 11.38 20.15 -1.90
N VAL A 516 11.06 20.71 -0.74
CA VAL A 516 10.80 22.15 -0.59
C VAL A 516 12.11 22.79 -0.12
N PRO A 517 12.75 23.65 -0.92
CA PRO A 517 14.11 24.14 -0.63
C PRO A 517 14.17 25.02 0.63
N LYS A 518 13.07 25.71 0.95
CA LYS A 518 12.96 26.57 2.13
C LYS A 518 11.52 26.59 2.63
N VAL A 519 11.33 26.42 3.93
CA VAL A 519 10.01 26.46 4.57
C VAL A 519 10.00 27.52 5.66
N ASN A 520 9.01 28.42 5.61
CA ASN A 520 8.75 29.36 6.71
C ASN A 520 7.72 28.80 7.70
N LEU A 521 8.19 28.35 8.86
CA LEU A 521 7.34 27.74 9.90
C LEU A 521 6.41 28.73 10.61
N ILE A 522 6.60 30.04 10.45
CA ILE A 522 5.84 31.04 11.21
C ILE A 522 4.33 30.99 10.90
N LYS A 523 3.98 30.73 9.63
CA LYS A 523 2.58 30.61 9.19
C LYS A 523 1.94 29.34 9.72
N LEU A 524 2.67 28.22 9.76
CA LEU A 524 2.20 26.97 10.36
C LEU A 524 1.83 27.18 11.83
N LEU A 525 2.69 27.89 12.58
CA LEU A 525 2.44 28.18 14.00
C LEU A 525 1.24 29.11 14.20
N TYR A 526 1.19 30.26 13.52
CA TYR A 526 0.11 31.23 13.73
C TYR A 526 -1.25 30.79 13.20
N LYS A 527 -1.27 29.94 12.17
CA LYS A 527 -2.49 29.34 11.64
C LYS A 527 -2.80 27.98 12.28
N ARG A 528 -1.94 27.44 13.15
CA ARG A 528 -2.11 26.14 13.83
C ARG A 528 -2.41 25.00 12.84
N LEU A 529 -1.67 24.97 11.74
CA LEU A 529 -1.95 24.05 10.63
C LEU A 529 -1.62 22.60 10.99
N ARG A 530 -2.43 21.67 10.47
CA ARG A 530 -2.10 20.23 10.42
C ARG A 530 -1.70 19.86 8.99
N ILE A 531 -0.46 19.41 8.79
CA ILE A 531 0.04 18.96 7.49
C ILE A 531 0.42 17.50 7.61
N GLN A 532 -0.20 16.64 6.81
CA GLN A 532 -0.02 15.19 6.89
C GLN A 532 0.18 14.60 5.48
N GLY A 533 1.20 13.77 5.32
CA GLY A 533 1.33 12.90 4.15
C GLY A 533 0.60 11.58 4.36
N THR A 534 0.07 10.99 3.29
CA THR A 534 -0.45 9.62 3.33
C THR A 534 -0.24 8.89 2.02
N THR A 535 -0.13 7.58 2.11
CA THR A 535 -0.17 6.65 1.00
C THR A 535 -1.21 5.57 1.30
N LEU A 536 -1.76 4.95 0.25
CA LEU A 536 -2.75 3.88 0.37
C LEU A 536 -2.16 2.50 0.08
N ARG A 537 -1.41 2.34 -1.03
CA ARG A 537 -0.83 1.06 -1.45
C ARG A 537 0.10 0.40 -0.42
N SER A 538 0.85 1.20 0.33
CA SER A 538 1.83 0.69 1.32
C SER A 538 1.24 0.48 2.71
N ARG A 539 -0.08 0.57 2.87
CA ARG A 539 -0.75 0.33 4.15
C ARG A 539 -0.86 -1.18 4.41
N SER A 540 -1.00 -1.55 5.69
CA SER A 540 -1.24 -2.96 6.03
C SER A 540 -2.59 -3.43 5.50
N SER A 541 -2.74 -4.74 5.33
CA SER A 541 -4.00 -5.34 4.87
C SER A 541 -5.16 -4.98 5.80
N GLU A 542 -4.94 -4.93 7.11
CA GLU A 542 -5.98 -4.56 8.10
C GLU A 542 -6.44 -3.12 7.92
N TYR A 543 -5.51 -2.20 7.65
CA TYR A 543 -5.85 -0.80 7.38
C TYR A 543 -6.67 -0.67 6.09
N GLN A 544 -6.24 -1.33 5.02
CA GLN A 544 -6.96 -1.31 3.74
C GLN A 544 -8.36 -1.90 3.90
N ALA A 545 -8.49 -3.08 4.51
CA ALA A 545 -9.78 -3.72 4.75
C ALA A 545 -10.71 -2.85 5.60
N ALA A 546 -10.21 -2.24 6.68
CA ALA A 546 -11.01 -1.35 7.53
C ALA A 546 -11.47 -0.10 6.79
N LEU A 547 -10.59 0.51 5.98
CA LEU A 547 -10.90 1.69 5.18
C LEU A 547 -11.91 1.36 4.08
N ILE A 548 -11.69 0.28 3.33
CA ILE A 548 -12.57 -0.21 2.25
C ILE A 548 -13.95 -0.51 2.80
N LYS A 549 -14.02 -1.25 3.91
CA LYS A 549 -15.29 -1.57 4.56
C LYS A 549 -16.03 -0.29 4.94
N ARG A 550 -15.37 0.65 5.62
CA ARG A 550 -15.99 1.91 6.03
C ARG A 550 -16.47 2.72 4.83
N PHE A 551 -15.63 2.86 3.81
CA PHE A 551 -15.99 3.53 2.57
C PHE A 551 -17.22 2.88 1.93
N TRP A 552 -17.26 1.55 1.83
CA TRP A 552 -18.37 0.86 1.20
C TRP A 552 -19.67 0.95 2.01
N ASP A 553 -19.58 0.83 3.34
CA ASP A 553 -20.72 0.99 4.25
C ASP A 553 -21.33 2.41 4.15
N GLU A 554 -20.50 3.45 4.04
CA GLU A 554 -20.94 4.86 4.02
C GLU A 554 -21.31 5.36 2.61
N CYS A 555 -20.61 4.90 1.56
CA CYS A 555 -20.72 5.47 0.22
C CYS A 555 -21.31 4.49 -0.82
N GLY A 556 -21.32 3.18 -0.55
CA GLY A 556 -21.69 2.14 -1.53
C GLY A 556 -23.08 2.34 -2.13
N SER A 557 -24.06 2.74 -1.32
CA SER A 557 -25.43 3.01 -1.78
C SER A 557 -25.54 4.19 -2.75
N HIS A 558 -24.62 5.16 -2.67
CA HIS A 558 -24.67 6.37 -3.49
C HIS A 558 -24.27 6.12 -4.95
N PHE A 559 -23.66 4.96 -5.26
CA PHE A 559 -23.38 4.52 -6.62
C PHE A 559 -24.59 3.88 -7.33
N HIS A 560 -25.68 3.61 -6.60
CA HIS A 560 -26.93 3.12 -7.18
C HIS A 560 -27.86 4.24 -7.67
N GLY A 561 -27.59 5.48 -7.28
CA GLY A 561 -28.35 6.67 -7.69
C GLY A 561 -27.49 7.65 -8.48
N GLU A 562 -27.99 8.87 -8.61
CA GLU A 562 -27.26 9.95 -9.31
C GLU A 562 -26.30 10.73 -8.40
N GLU A 563 -26.06 10.25 -7.19
CA GLU A 563 -25.34 10.99 -6.16
C GLU A 563 -23.83 10.94 -6.29
N LEU A 564 -23.26 9.78 -6.61
CA LEU A 564 -21.85 9.63 -6.97
C LEU A 564 -21.78 9.05 -8.38
N LYS A 565 -21.38 9.89 -9.35
CA LYS A 565 -21.25 9.52 -10.76
C LYS A 565 -19.82 9.12 -11.11
N ILE A 566 -19.71 8.17 -12.04
CA ILE A 566 -18.44 7.69 -12.57
C ILE A 566 -18.12 8.46 -13.85
N TYR A 567 -16.92 9.02 -13.92
CA TYR A 567 -16.44 9.76 -15.10
C TYR A 567 -15.27 9.03 -15.73
N ILE A 568 -15.53 8.47 -16.91
CA ILE A 568 -14.53 7.80 -17.74
C ILE A 568 -14.04 8.80 -18.79
N HIS A 569 -12.74 9.08 -18.79
CA HIS A 569 -12.08 9.86 -19.82
C HIS A 569 -12.11 9.10 -21.15
N LYS A 570 -11.66 7.84 -21.10
CA LYS A 570 -11.56 6.97 -22.27
C LYS A 570 -11.39 5.51 -21.86
N THR A 571 -11.92 4.61 -22.68
CA THR A 571 -11.65 3.17 -22.61
C THR A 571 -10.67 2.75 -23.70
N TYR A 572 -9.88 1.73 -23.39
CA TYR A 572 -8.94 1.09 -24.31
C TYR A 572 -9.07 -0.42 -24.20
N LYS A 573 -8.77 -1.14 -25.29
CA LYS A 573 -8.51 -2.58 -25.16
C LYS A 573 -7.14 -2.75 -24.50
N TRP A 574 -6.94 -3.83 -23.74
CA TRP A 574 -5.63 -4.10 -23.14
C TRP A 574 -4.48 -4.30 -24.15
N THR A 575 -4.79 -4.62 -25.41
CA THR A 575 -3.82 -4.61 -26.52
C THR A 575 -3.29 -3.21 -26.84
N GLU A 576 -3.95 -2.16 -26.34
CA GLU A 576 -3.65 -0.74 -26.54
C GLU A 576 -3.18 -0.09 -25.22
N VAL A 577 -2.74 -0.88 -24.24
CA VAL A 577 -2.33 -0.37 -22.91
C VAL A 577 -1.18 0.65 -22.98
N SER A 578 -0.32 0.56 -24.00
CA SER A 578 0.71 1.58 -24.26
C SER A 578 0.07 2.94 -24.58
N GLU A 579 -0.97 2.98 -25.41
CA GLU A 579 -1.71 4.21 -25.74
C GLU A 579 -2.47 4.76 -24.53
N ALA A 580 -3.01 3.89 -23.68
CA ALA A 580 -3.62 4.31 -22.41
C ALA A 580 -2.61 5.01 -21.49
N HIS A 581 -1.37 4.50 -21.41
CA HIS A 581 -0.29 5.13 -20.65
C HIS A 581 0.17 6.46 -21.28
N LYS A 582 0.32 6.53 -22.61
CA LYS A 582 0.67 7.79 -23.33
C LYS A 582 -0.37 8.88 -23.10
N GLU A 583 -1.65 8.53 -23.13
CA GLU A 583 -2.75 9.46 -22.86
C GLU A 583 -2.65 10.04 -21.44
N MET A 584 -2.34 9.20 -20.45
CA MET A 584 -2.13 9.66 -19.08
C MET A 584 -0.89 10.56 -18.93
N GLU A 585 0.21 10.24 -19.62
CA GLU A 585 1.43 11.04 -19.63
C GLU A 585 1.20 12.44 -20.21
N ALA A 586 0.32 12.56 -21.21
CA ALA A 586 -0.05 13.82 -21.83
C ALA A 586 -0.86 14.77 -20.91
N ASN A 587 -1.32 14.29 -19.74
CA ASN A 587 -2.11 15.05 -18.76
C ASN A 587 -3.39 15.68 -19.34
N LYS A 588 -3.99 15.05 -20.35
CA LYS A 588 -5.24 15.49 -20.99
C LYS A 588 -6.50 14.93 -20.32
N THR A 589 -6.33 14.05 -19.35
CA THR A 589 -7.42 13.28 -18.75
C THR A 589 -8.42 14.15 -17.96
N MET A 590 -9.70 13.79 -18.12
CA MET A 590 -10.83 14.24 -17.30
C MET A 590 -11.55 13.00 -16.77
N GLY A 591 -11.31 12.64 -15.51
CA GLY A 591 -11.73 11.38 -14.94
C GLY A 591 -10.74 10.23 -15.18
N LYS A 592 -11.27 9.02 -15.35
CA LYS A 592 -10.48 7.77 -15.33
C LYS A 592 -10.23 7.20 -16.72
N ILE A 593 -9.03 6.66 -16.95
CA ILE A 593 -8.77 5.78 -18.10
C ILE A 593 -8.98 4.34 -17.64
N ILE A 594 -9.79 3.59 -18.39
CA ILE A 594 -10.06 2.18 -18.14
C ILE A 594 -9.55 1.34 -19.30
N VAL A 595 -9.05 0.15 -18.98
CA VAL A 595 -8.59 -0.83 -19.95
C VAL A 595 -9.39 -2.11 -19.77
N GLU A 596 -9.95 -2.60 -20.87
CA GLU A 596 -10.76 -3.82 -20.92
C GLU A 596 -9.93 -5.00 -21.42
N ILE A 597 -10.00 -6.12 -20.70
CA ILE A 597 -9.30 -7.37 -21.04
C ILE A 597 -10.15 -8.21 -22.00
N SER A 598 -11.47 -8.26 -21.76
CA SER A 598 -12.45 -9.08 -22.48
C SER A 598 -13.49 -8.24 -23.18
#